data_AF-A0A8J2KBP8-F1
#
_entry.id   AF-A0A8J2KBP8-F1
#
_cell.length_a   1.000
_cell.length_b   1.000
_cell.length_c   1.000
_cell.angle_alpha   90.00
_cell.angle_beta   90.00
_cell.angle_gamma   90.00
#
_symmetry.space_group_name_H-M   'P 1'
#
loop_
_entity.id
_entity.type
_entity.pdbx_description
1 polymer ?
#
loop_
_entity_poly.entity_id
_entity_poly.type
_entity_poly.pdbx_seq_one_letter_code
_entity_poly.pdbx_strand_id
1 'polypeptide(L)'
;LAKLLVTLEESRSNVPAGSDEEISFLSDLLQSRELHALVKVHNSIVEKDERFHPILSNSVEVTEDVMELLSSVASEDNPECLDLFELLQSPHLQGLLYSHDIIAQKDYLPKLPEVPPAEEYDVDEAEETIKIVQLVKSNEPLDGARTAEPIVVRSLENPGVV
;
A
#
# COMPACT_ATOMS: atom_id res chain seq x y z
N LEU A 1 -13.11 4.58 -1.74
CA LEU A 1 -14.19 4.79 -0.74
C LEU A 1 -15.49 4.12 -1.13
N ALA A 2 -16.10 4.41 -2.29
CA ALA A 2 -17.38 3.76 -2.68
C ALA A 2 -17.32 2.22 -2.69
N LYS A 3 -16.23 1.62 -3.20
CA LYS A 3 -16.03 0.17 -3.16
C LYS A 3 -15.98 -0.36 -1.71
N LEU A 4 -15.23 0.30 -0.83
CA LEU A 4 -15.14 -0.07 0.60
C LEU A 4 -16.50 -0.01 1.30
N LEU A 5 -17.34 0.98 0.96
CA LEU A 5 -18.69 1.09 1.50
C LEU A 5 -19.56 -0.10 1.07
N VAL A 6 -19.50 -0.50 -0.21
CA VAL A 6 -20.21 -1.69 -0.71
C VAL A 6 -19.74 -2.95 0.03
N THR A 7 -18.43 -3.15 0.15
CA THR A 7 -17.85 -4.31 0.86
C THR A 7 -18.25 -4.33 2.34
N LEU A 8 -18.30 -3.16 3.00
CA LEU A 8 -18.75 -3.04 4.39
C LEU A 8 -20.21 -3.51 4.54
N GLU A 9 -21.11 -3.03 3.69
CA GLU A 9 -22.53 -3.42 3.74
C GLU A 9 -22.74 -4.92 3.43
N GLU A 10 -21.97 -5.47 2.49
CA GLU A 10 -21.99 -6.91 2.17
C GLU A 10 -21.51 -7.78 3.33
N SER A 11 -20.52 -7.29 4.10
CA SER A 11 -19.98 -8.02 5.24
C SER A 11 -20.92 -8.09 6.45
N ARG A 12 -21.97 -7.25 6.51
CA ARG A 12 -22.84 -7.11 7.68
C ARG A 12 -23.47 -8.41 8.16
N SER A 13 -23.76 -9.35 7.27
CA SER A 13 -24.31 -10.67 7.62
C SER A 13 -23.29 -11.63 8.24
N ASN A 14 -21.98 -11.32 8.13
CA ASN A 14 -20.88 -12.20 8.50
C ASN A 14 -20.15 -11.73 9.78
N VAL A 15 -20.52 -10.58 10.32
CA VAL A 15 -19.91 -10.01 11.55
C VAL A 15 -20.72 -10.42 12.78
N PRO A 16 -20.10 -10.66 13.95
CA PRO A 16 -20.81 -11.03 15.17
C PRO A 16 -21.95 -10.09 15.55
N ALA A 17 -22.99 -10.66 16.16
CA ALA A 17 -24.11 -9.91 16.72
C ALA A 17 -23.61 -8.93 17.79
N GLY A 18 -23.93 -7.64 17.62
CA GLY A 18 -23.46 -6.55 18.48
C GLY A 18 -22.52 -5.55 17.80
N SER A 19 -22.14 -5.78 16.54
CA SER A 19 -21.28 -4.91 15.73
C SER A 19 -22.01 -3.81 14.93
N ASP A 20 -23.33 -3.69 15.10
CA ASP A 20 -24.17 -2.78 14.30
C ASP A 20 -23.79 -1.31 14.49
N GLU A 21 -23.34 -0.93 15.69
CA GLU A 21 -22.92 0.46 15.99
C GLU A 21 -21.61 0.79 15.28
N GLU A 22 -20.64 -0.12 15.29
CA GLU A 22 -19.36 0.04 14.60
C GLU A 22 -19.55 0.06 13.07
N ILE A 23 -20.40 -0.82 12.54
CA ILE A 23 -20.73 -0.85 11.10
C ILE A 23 -21.42 0.46 10.69
N SER A 24 -22.38 0.94 11.48
CA SER A 24 -23.04 2.23 11.21
C SER A 24 -22.04 3.38 11.24
N PHE A 25 -21.15 3.42 12.24
CA PHE A 25 -20.10 4.43 12.34
C PHE A 25 -19.17 4.42 11.12
N LEU A 26 -18.72 3.24 10.68
CA LEU A 26 -17.86 3.12 9.49
C LEU A 26 -18.60 3.52 8.21
N SER A 27 -19.88 3.15 8.08
CA SER A 27 -20.72 3.54 6.94
C SER A 27 -20.86 5.07 6.87
N ASP A 28 -21.15 5.73 8.00
CA ASP A 28 -21.23 7.19 8.11
C ASP A 28 -19.88 7.85 7.79
N LEU A 29 -18.77 7.32 8.32
CA LEU A 29 -17.43 7.83 8.07
C LEU A 29 -17.04 7.71 6.58
N LEU A 30 -17.31 6.55 5.96
CA LEU A 30 -17.04 6.30 4.54
C LEU A 30 -17.92 7.13 3.61
N GLN A 31 -19.05 7.63 4.07
CA GLN A 31 -19.93 8.55 3.35
C GLN A 31 -19.61 10.02 3.62
N SER A 32 -18.79 10.33 4.64
CA SER A 32 -18.47 11.71 5.03
C SER A 32 -17.76 12.49 3.92
N ARG A 33 -18.17 13.74 3.72
CA ARG A 33 -17.60 14.60 2.67
C ARG A 33 -16.13 14.92 2.95
N GLU A 34 -15.80 15.06 4.23
CA GLU A 34 -14.48 15.38 4.75
C GLU A 34 -13.48 14.28 4.42
N LEU A 35 -13.83 13.01 4.66
CA LEU A 35 -12.96 11.88 4.31
C LEU A 35 -12.77 11.77 2.80
N HIS A 36 -13.83 11.96 2.01
CA HIS A 36 -13.72 11.95 0.55
C HIS A 36 -12.79 13.04 0.02
N ALA A 37 -12.88 14.25 0.58
CA ALA A 37 -11.97 15.33 0.23
C ALA A 37 -10.52 15.00 0.60
N LEU A 38 -10.29 14.44 1.80
CA LEU A 38 -8.95 14.05 2.25
C LEU A 38 -8.34 12.96 1.38
N VAL A 39 -9.11 11.90 1.08
CA VAL A 39 -8.65 10.79 0.21
C VAL A 39 -8.39 11.27 -1.21
N LYS A 40 -9.19 12.20 -1.72
CA LYS A 40 -8.94 12.81 -3.04
C LYS A 40 -7.60 13.55 -3.08
N VAL A 41 -7.28 14.32 -2.04
CA VAL A 41 -5.98 15.01 -1.93
C VAL A 41 -4.86 13.98 -1.78
N HIS A 42 -5.03 12.98 -0.92
CA HIS A 42 -4.07 11.89 -0.74
C HIS A 42 -3.73 11.19 -2.06
N ASN A 43 -4.73 10.72 -2.81
CA ASN A 43 -4.53 10.05 -4.09
C ASN A 43 -3.82 10.96 -5.09
N SER A 44 -4.16 12.25 -5.13
CA SER A 44 -3.48 13.21 -6.02
C SER A 44 -2.00 13.45 -5.70
N ILE A 45 -1.57 13.13 -4.46
CA ILE A 45 -0.18 13.21 -4.03
C ILE A 45 0.54 11.88 -4.28
N VAL A 46 -0.12 10.74 -4.01
CA VAL A 46 0.46 9.40 -4.16
C VAL A 46 0.56 8.96 -5.62
N GLU A 47 -0.39 9.33 -6.47
CA GLU A 47 -0.36 9.05 -7.92
C GLU A 47 0.71 9.88 -8.66
N LYS A 48 1.52 10.67 -7.94
CA LYS A 48 2.59 11.44 -8.57
C LYS A 48 3.73 10.51 -8.99
N ASP A 49 4.20 10.83 -10.19
CA ASP A 49 5.35 10.31 -10.91
C ASP A 49 6.47 9.68 -10.04
N GLU A 50 6.65 8.36 -10.19
CA GLU A 50 7.68 7.56 -9.52
C GLU A 50 9.12 8.02 -9.80
N ARG A 51 9.33 8.92 -10.76
CA ARG A 51 10.64 9.54 -11.02
C ARG A 51 11.14 10.40 -9.86
N PHE A 52 10.26 10.84 -8.95
CA PHE A 52 10.64 11.66 -7.81
C PHE A 52 10.85 10.81 -6.55
N HIS A 53 12.00 10.15 -6.49
CA HIS A 53 12.45 9.45 -5.29
C HIS A 53 13.67 10.17 -4.67
N PRO A 54 13.78 10.21 -3.33
CA PRO A 54 14.98 10.72 -2.68
C PRO A 54 16.21 9.94 -3.13
N ILE A 55 17.33 10.66 -3.35
CA ILE A 55 18.61 10.04 -3.67
C ILE A 55 19.34 9.60 -2.40
N LEU A 56 19.11 10.34 -1.31
CA LEU A 56 19.67 10.12 0.02
C LEU A 56 18.57 10.27 1.05
N SER A 57 18.84 9.83 2.28
CA SER A 57 17.96 10.04 3.44
C SER A 57 18.61 10.82 4.58
N ASN A 58 19.86 11.24 4.40
CA ASN A 58 20.70 11.90 5.42
C ASN A 58 21.45 13.11 4.82
N SER A 59 20.77 13.91 4.00
CA SER A 59 21.36 15.09 3.37
C SER A 59 21.82 16.16 4.37
N VAL A 60 21.22 16.21 5.56
CA VAL A 60 21.71 17.08 6.66
C VAL A 60 23.10 16.65 7.11
N GLU A 61 23.30 15.37 7.42
CA GLU A 61 24.60 14.80 7.83
C GLU A 61 25.68 15.03 6.76
N VAL A 62 25.35 14.74 5.49
CA VAL A 62 26.27 14.99 4.37
C VAL A 62 26.65 16.48 4.26
N THR A 63 25.71 17.38 4.55
CA THR A 63 25.98 18.82 4.52
C THR A 63 26.87 19.25 5.69
N GLU A 64 26.70 18.66 6.87
CA GLU A 64 27.57 18.87 8.02
C GLU A 64 29.01 18.43 7.72
N ASP A 65 29.20 17.26 7.11
CA ASP A 65 30.51 16.78 6.67
C ASP A 65 31.17 17.74 5.67
N VAL A 66 30.40 18.24 4.69
CA VAL A 66 30.90 19.21 3.71
C VAL A 66 31.29 20.53 4.38
N MET A 67 30.49 21.02 5.33
CA MET A 67 30.80 22.22 6.09
C MET A 67 32.07 22.05 6.94
N GLU A 68 32.29 20.87 7.54
CA GLU A 68 33.52 20.58 8.28
C GLU A 68 34.75 20.68 7.36
N LEU A 69 34.68 20.09 6.16
CA LEU A 69 35.75 20.17 5.16
C LEU A 69 36.01 21.62 4.72
N LEU A 70 34.94 22.38 4.46
CA LEU A 70 35.02 23.78 4.02
C LEU A 70 35.58 24.71 5.10
N SER A 71 35.34 24.43 6.38
CA SER A 71 35.76 25.29 7.50
C SER A 71 37.26 25.61 7.51
N SER A 72 38.09 24.71 6.96
CA SER A 72 39.54 24.87 6.89
C SER A 72 40.04 25.66 5.66
N VAL A 73 39.20 25.83 4.63
CA VAL A 73 39.56 26.42 3.34
C VAL A 73 38.72 27.62 2.94
N ALA A 74 37.61 27.88 3.64
CA ALA A 74 36.74 29.03 3.44
C ALA A 74 37.43 30.30 3.97
N SER A 75 37.92 31.13 3.06
CA SER A 75 38.63 32.38 3.37
C SER A 75 38.48 33.40 2.24
N GLU A 76 38.90 34.63 2.47
CA GLU A 76 38.90 35.69 1.43
C GLU A 76 39.78 35.32 0.21
N ASP A 77 40.77 34.45 0.39
CA ASP A 77 41.62 33.93 -0.70
C ASP A 77 40.92 32.85 -1.54
N ASN A 78 39.79 32.33 -1.06
CA ASN A 78 38.98 31.29 -1.71
C ASN A 78 37.48 31.62 -1.61
N PRO A 79 37.03 32.65 -2.35
CA PRO A 79 35.69 33.22 -2.21
C PRO A 79 34.59 32.20 -2.56
N GLU A 80 34.82 31.27 -3.48
CA GLU A 80 33.84 30.23 -3.82
C GLU A 80 33.58 29.27 -2.64
N CYS A 81 34.62 28.91 -1.89
CA CYS A 81 34.47 28.10 -0.68
C CYS A 81 33.77 28.87 0.44
N LEU A 82 34.07 30.17 0.58
CA LEU A 82 33.41 31.03 1.54
C LEU A 82 31.91 31.19 1.24
N ASP A 83 31.57 31.52 -0.01
CA ASP A 83 30.19 31.68 -0.47
C ASP A 83 29.38 30.38 -0.28
N LEU A 84 29.97 29.22 -0.62
CA LEU A 84 29.34 27.93 -0.41
C LEU A 84 29.12 27.67 1.09
N PHE A 85 30.15 27.90 1.92
CA PHE A 85 30.05 27.68 3.37
C PHE A 85 28.97 28.57 4.01
N GLU A 86 28.84 29.82 3.59
CA GLU A 86 27.76 30.71 4.04
C GLU A 86 26.38 30.26 3.55
N LEU A 87 26.26 29.83 2.29
CA LEU A 87 25.01 29.31 1.74
C LEU A 87 24.52 28.05 2.47
N LEU A 88 25.44 27.13 2.80
CA LEU A 88 25.14 25.90 3.52
C LEU A 88 24.63 26.16 4.94
N GLN A 89 25.09 27.25 5.57
CA GLN A 89 24.61 27.69 6.87
C GLN A 89 23.29 28.47 6.81
N SER A 90 22.79 28.80 5.62
CA SER A 90 21.57 29.58 5.51
C SER A 90 20.36 28.79 6.06
N PRO A 91 19.47 29.43 6.84
CA PRO A 91 18.34 28.73 7.47
C PRO A 91 17.37 28.13 6.44
N HIS A 92 17.29 28.73 5.25
CA HIS A 92 16.45 28.25 4.17
C HIS A 92 16.97 26.94 3.58
N LEU A 93 18.30 26.83 3.38
CA LEU A 93 18.89 25.59 2.88
C LEU A 93 18.86 24.50 3.94
N GLN A 94 19.20 24.83 5.19
CA GLN A 94 19.07 23.89 6.30
C GLN A 94 17.63 23.37 6.43
N GLY A 95 16.63 24.26 6.40
CA GLY A 95 15.22 23.86 6.45
C GLY A 95 14.80 22.98 5.26
N LEU A 96 15.34 23.22 4.07
CA LEU A 96 15.12 22.38 2.90
C LEU A 96 15.71 20.97 3.10
N LEU A 97 16.95 20.87 3.59
CA LEU A 97 17.64 19.59 3.83
C LEU A 97 16.95 18.78 4.94
N TYR A 98 16.54 19.43 6.03
CA TYR A 98 15.74 18.78 7.07
C TYR A 98 14.42 18.25 6.53
N SER A 99 13.71 19.06 5.73
CA SER A 99 12.45 18.64 5.11
C SER A 99 12.65 17.48 4.14
N HIS A 100 13.74 17.51 3.39
CA HIS A 100 14.13 16.42 2.50
C HIS A 100 14.31 15.11 3.28
N ASP A 101 15.09 15.12 4.36
CA ASP A 101 15.38 13.90 5.14
C ASP A 101 14.10 13.34 5.81
N ILE A 102 13.22 14.20 6.33
CA ILE A 102 11.92 13.78 6.88
C ILE A 102 11.07 13.06 5.83
N ILE A 103 10.98 13.60 4.61
CA ILE A 103 10.23 12.98 3.51
C ILE A 103 10.90 11.67 3.08
N ALA A 104 12.23 11.66 2.97
CA ALA A 104 12.98 10.51 2.52
C ALA A 104 12.89 9.32 3.48
N GLN A 105 12.93 9.59 4.78
CA GLN A 105 12.80 8.59 5.82
C GLN A 105 11.34 8.22 6.11
N LYS A 106 10.37 8.94 5.53
CA LYS A 106 8.93 8.86 5.88
C LYS A 106 8.69 9.10 7.37
N ASP A 107 9.49 9.97 7.98
CA ASP A 107 9.51 10.28 9.42
C ASP A 107 8.51 11.39 9.77
N TYR A 108 7.25 11.22 9.37
CA TYR A 108 6.22 12.26 9.54
C TYR A 108 5.75 12.36 10.99
N LEU A 109 5.43 13.60 11.41
CA LEU A 109 4.81 13.89 12.70
C LEU A 109 3.39 14.43 12.53
N PRO A 110 2.46 14.08 13.45
CA PRO A 110 2.62 13.10 14.52
C PRO A 110 2.74 11.66 13.99
N LYS A 111 3.43 10.80 14.73
CA LYS A 111 3.54 9.38 14.39
C LYS A 111 2.16 8.74 14.39
N LEU A 112 1.82 8.07 13.29
CA LEU A 112 0.65 7.22 13.25
C LEU A 112 0.90 5.97 14.10
N PRO A 113 -0.11 5.45 14.81
CA PRO A 113 -0.02 4.14 15.43
C PRO A 113 0.40 3.09 14.39
N GLU A 114 1.23 2.12 14.80
CA GLU A 114 1.57 1.00 13.93
C GLU A 114 0.28 0.27 13.55
N VAL A 115 0.04 0.11 12.24
CA VAL A 115 -1.02 -0.79 11.76
C VAL A 115 -0.59 -2.20 12.15
N PRO A 116 -1.48 -3.03 12.72
CA PRO A 116 -1.16 -4.42 13.01
C PRO A 116 -0.55 -5.09 11.76
N PRO A 117 0.50 -5.92 11.91
CA PRO A 117 1.10 -6.59 10.77
C PRO A 117 0.03 -7.31 9.97
N ALA A 118 0.05 -7.14 8.64
CA ALA A 118 -0.94 -7.74 7.74
C ALA A 118 -0.99 -9.27 7.82
N GLU A 119 0.03 -9.91 8.41
CA GLU A 119 0.06 -11.34 8.75
C GLU A 119 -1.04 -11.75 9.74
N GLU A 120 -1.64 -10.79 10.48
CA GLU A 120 -2.78 -11.04 11.37
C GLU A 120 -4.13 -11.02 10.61
N TYR A 121 -4.12 -10.55 9.35
CA TYR A 121 -5.24 -10.57 8.41
C TYR A 121 -4.81 -11.29 7.13
N ASP A 122 -4.41 -12.56 7.24
CA ASP A 122 -4.46 -13.52 6.14
C ASP A 122 -5.94 -13.73 5.76
N VAL A 123 -6.55 -12.72 5.14
CA VAL A 123 -7.62 -12.96 4.19
C VAL A 123 -6.87 -13.36 2.94
N ASP A 124 -6.59 -14.66 2.80
CA ASP A 124 -6.18 -15.28 1.56
C ASP A 124 -7.07 -14.72 0.44
N GLU A 125 -6.59 -13.72 -0.30
CA GLU A 125 -7.18 -13.27 -1.55
C GLU A 125 -6.81 -14.28 -2.67
N ALA A 126 -6.77 -15.57 -2.31
CA ALA A 126 -6.88 -16.65 -3.25
C ALA A 126 -8.37 -16.85 -3.47
N GLU A 127 -8.91 -16.23 -4.53
CA GLU A 127 -10.20 -16.59 -5.09
C GLU A 127 -10.29 -18.12 -5.19
N GLU A 128 -11.01 -18.75 -4.25
CA GLU A 128 -11.20 -20.20 -4.22
C GLU A 128 -11.99 -20.58 -5.47
N THR A 129 -11.28 -20.98 -6.53
CA THR A 129 -11.89 -21.39 -7.79
C THR A 129 -12.50 -22.78 -7.58
N ILE A 130 -13.76 -22.81 -7.16
CA ILE A 130 -14.53 -24.04 -6.98
C ILE A 130 -14.72 -24.71 -8.36
N LYS A 131 -14.03 -25.83 -8.59
CA LYS A 131 -14.26 -26.69 -9.76
C LYS A 131 -15.38 -27.68 -9.47
N ILE A 132 -16.56 -27.43 -10.01
CA ILE A 132 -17.70 -28.34 -9.91
C ILE A 132 -17.51 -29.49 -10.91
N VAL A 133 -17.40 -30.72 -10.41
CA VAL A 133 -17.39 -31.94 -11.22
C VAL A 133 -18.76 -32.60 -11.21
N GLN A 134 -19.38 -32.73 -12.38
CA GLN A 134 -20.64 -33.49 -12.53
C GLN A 134 -20.32 -34.96 -12.72
N LEU A 135 -20.66 -35.78 -11.72
CA LEU A 135 -20.56 -37.24 -11.82
C LEU A 135 -21.74 -37.77 -12.63
N VAL A 136 -21.47 -38.23 -13.86
CA VAL A 136 -22.46 -38.92 -14.68
C VAL A 136 -22.26 -40.43 -14.48
N LYS A 137 -23.21 -41.08 -13.80
CA LYS A 137 -23.23 -42.54 -13.68
C LYS A 137 -23.82 -43.12 -14.97
N SER A 138 -23.03 -43.87 -15.73
CA SER A 138 -23.54 -44.70 -16.83
C SER A 138 -24.42 -45.81 -16.25
N ASN A 139 -25.59 -46.06 -16.84
CA ASN A 139 -26.52 -47.12 -16.45
C ASN A 139 -26.21 -48.45 -17.16
N GLU A 140 -24.92 -48.81 -17.24
CA GLU A 140 -24.53 -50.11 -17.81
C GLU A 140 -24.48 -51.17 -16.70
N PRO A 141 -25.16 -52.33 -16.85
CA PRO A 141 -25.14 -53.37 -15.85
C PRO A 141 -23.74 -53.98 -15.75
N LEU A 142 -23.15 -53.92 -14.55
CA LEU A 142 -21.82 -54.45 -14.24
C LEU A 142 -21.85 -55.98 -14.24
N ASP A 143 -21.73 -56.60 -15.41
CA ASP A 143 -21.38 -58.01 -15.51
C ASP A 143 -19.87 -58.19 -15.35
N GLY A 144 -19.47 -59.30 -14.74
CA GLY A 144 -18.22 -59.44 -14.01
C GLY A 144 -16.91 -59.32 -14.81
N ALA A 145 -15.91 -58.81 -14.07
CA ALA A 145 -14.47 -59.05 -14.19
C ALA A 145 -13.67 -58.44 -15.37
N ARG A 146 -12.66 -57.65 -14.97
CA ARG A 146 -11.40 -57.29 -15.67
C ARG A 146 -11.51 -56.21 -16.75
N THR A 147 -11.45 -54.94 -16.33
CA THR A 147 -10.35 -53.97 -16.48
C THR A 147 -10.91 -52.62 -16.04
N ALA A 148 -10.27 -51.94 -15.09
CA ALA A 148 -10.73 -50.61 -14.69
C ALA A 148 -10.49 -49.64 -15.85
N GLU A 149 -11.54 -49.23 -16.55
CA GLU A 149 -11.45 -48.12 -17.51
C GLU A 149 -11.31 -46.80 -16.73
N PRO A 150 -10.46 -45.87 -17.21
CA PRO A 150 -10.23 -44.61 -16.52
C PRO A 150 -11.46 -43.70 -16.61
N ILE A 151 -11.76 -43.06 -15.48
CA ILE A 151 -12.82 -42.04 -15.35
C ILE A 151 -12.53 -40.92 -16.35
N VAL A 152 -13.46 -40.70 -17.30
CA VAL A 152 -13.37 -39.58 -18.25
C VAL A 152 -13.79 -38.30 -17.54
N VAL A 153 -12.81 -37.49 -17.15
CA VAL A 153 -13.04 -36.15 -16.61
C VAL A 153 -13.21 -35.18 -17.78
N ARG A 154 -14.42 -34.63 -17.97
CA ARG A 154 -14.62 -33.49 -18.88
C ARG A 154 -14.57 -32.20 -18.07
N SER A 155 -13.57 -31.37 -18.34
CA SER A 155 -13.56 -29.98 -17.89
C SER A 155 -14.57 -29.20 -18.73
N LEU A 156 -15.52 -28.53 -18.06
CA LEU A 156 -16.34 -27.52 -18.72
C LEU A 156 -15.60 -26.19 -18.56
N GLU A 157 -15.01 -25.70 -19.65
CA GLU A 157 -14.61 -24.30 -19.71
C GLU A 157 -15.88 -23.45 -19.74
N ASN A 158 -15.95 -22.51 -18.81
CA ASN A 158 -17.03 -21.55 -18.68
C ASN A 158 -17.08 -20.71 -19.97
N PRO A 159 -18.12 -20.81 -20.81
CA PRO A 159 -18.24 -19.90 -21.93
C PRO A 159 -18.56 -18.54 -21.33
N GLY A 160 -17.69 -17.56 -21.58
CA GLY A 160 -17.80 -16.22 -21.03
C GLY A 160 -19.22 -15.66 -21.14
N VAL A 161 -19.63 -15.02 -20.04
CA VAL A 161 -20.44 -13.81 -19.94
C VAL A 161 -21.24 -13.45 -21.20
N VAL A 162 -22.56 -13.63 -21.11
CA VAL A 162 -23.53 -12.61 -21.54
C VAL A 162 -24.48 -12.36 -20.37
#